data_AF-A0A9E5TED5-F1
#
_entry.id   AF-A0A9E5TED5-F1
#
_cell.length_a   1.000
_cell.length_b   1.000
_cell.length_c   1.000
_cell.angle_alpha   90.00
_cell.angle_beta   90.00
_cell.angle_gamma   90.00
#
_symmetry.space_group_name_H-M   'P 1'
#
loop_
_entity.id
_entity.type
_entity.pdbx_description
1 polymer ?
#
loop_
_entity_poly.entity_id
_entity_poly.type
_entity_poly.pdbx_seq_one_letter_code
_entity_poly.pdbx_strand_id
1 'polypeptide(L)'
;MYKALLLLVAFLSGAILMALEIVGSRVLAPEFGGSIFVWGSLIGVFLAALSLGYYIGGGAADRWPSARLLALFLLASGLFVLLLPRYGPSVCALIAEHDYGPRANPLLACLILFLVPGILMGATSPFVIRLTALSVEQVGRTAGIIYALSTLGSIAGTLGTAFYIITIIGTRDTLYWLGGALIVTAVIAAIAALARVPRRATAAAVMGIVCALCALSQPAYAKERVLFECDSPYQRLFVTEQGNYRILRTNNVWHTRMDLRDLQGRGFEYTDYVDIALLFNPKIREVLVIGLGGGSIPKRLVRDYPQITVDTVEIDPDVVKIAKRYFYVTSGPRLHIHQSDGRVFLRKIGRENKQ
;
A
#
# COMPACT_ATOMS: atom_id res chain seq x y z
N MET A 1 2.45 -25.60 26.04
CA MET A 1 2.24 -25.49 24.58
C MET A 1 1.02 -24.62 24.23
N TYR A 2 -0.20 -24.94 24.72
CA TYR A 2 -1.43 -24.17 24.44
C TYR A 2 -1.29 -22.64 24.65
N LYS A 3 -0.85 -22.22 25.84
CA LYS A 3 -0.66 -20.79 26.17
C LYS A 3 0.33 -20.09 25.22
N ALA A 4 1.44 -20.76 24.87
CA ALA A 4 2.44 -20.19 23.96
C ALA A 4 1.89 -19.98 22.54
N LEU A 5 1.05 -20.90 22.04
CA LEU A 5 0.39 -20.75 20.74
C LEU A 5 -0.58 -19.56 20.74
N LEU A 6 -1.34 -19.36 21.81
CA LEU A 6 -2.24 -18.22 21.93
C LEU A 6 -1.50 -16.88 22.06
N LEU A 7 -0.35 -16.84 22.74
CA LEU A 7 0.52 -15.66 22.77
C LEU A 7 1.12 -15.35 21.39
N LEU A 8 1.49 -16.38 20.63
CA LEU A 8 1.93 -16.22 19.24
C LEU A 8 0.80 -15.69 18.35
N VAL A 9 -0.43 -16.17 18.53
CA VAL A 9 -1.61 -15.65 17.82
C VAL A 9 -1.82 -14.17 18.10
N ALA A 10 -1.69 -13.74 19.36
CA ALA A 10 -1.77 -12.30 19.70
C ALA A 10 -0.72 -11.48 18.96
N PHE A 11 0.55 -11.90 19.00
CA PHE A 11 1.64 -11.24 18.29
C PHE A 11 1.38 -11.15 16.77
N LEU A 12 1.06 -12.27 16.12
CA LEU A 12 0.81 -12.32 14.67
C LEU A 12 -0.41 -11.50 14.28
N SER A 13 -1.50 -11.57 15.04
CA SER A 13 -2.71 -10.78 14.77
C SER A 13 -2.44 -9.28 14.84
N GLY A 14 -1.68 -8.81 15.84
CA GLY A 14 -1.29 -7.41 15.96
C GLY A 14 -0.40 -6.95 14.79
N ALA A 15 0.54 -7.80 14.36
CA ALA A 15 1.40 -7.53 13.21
C ALA A 15 0.59 -7.40 11.92
N ILE A 16 -0.30 -8.36 11.64
CA ILE A 16 -1.09 -8.38 10.41
C ILE A 16 -2.11 -7.25 10.38
N LEU A 17 -2.73 -6.91 11.54
CA LEU A 17 -3.66 -5.80 11.65
C LEU A 17 -3.04 -4.48 11.20
N MET A 18 -1.88 -4.14 11.78
CA MET A 18 -1.22 -2.90 11.44
C MET A 18 -0.63 -2.91 10.03
N ALA A 19 -0.13 -4.06 9.58
CA ALA A 19 0.30 -4.21 8.19
C ALA A 19 -0.84 -3.94 7.21
N LEU A 20 -2.05 -4.45 7.50
CA LEU A 20 -3.23 -4.21 6.68
C LEU A 20 -3.63 -2.72 6.68
N GLU A 21 -3.55 -2.04 7.82
CA GLU A 21 -3.82 -0.59 7.92
C GLU A 21 -2.86 0.22 7.04
N ILE A 22 -1.55 -0.09 7.10
CA ILE A 22 -0.54 0.56 6.26
C ILE A 22 -0.79 0.31 4.77
N VAL A 23 -1.08 -0.94 4.39
CA VAL A 23 -1.36 -1.33 3.00
C VAL A 23 -2.67 -0.71 2.51
N GLY A 24 -3.65 -0.51 3.41
CA GLY A 24 -4.92 0.13 3.09
C GLY A 24 -4.75 1.50 2.44
N SER A 25 -3.76 2.29 2.87
CA SER A 25 -3.43 3.57 2.23
C SER A 25 -3.03 3.42 0.76
N ARG A 26 -2.32 2.35 0.42
CA ARG A 26 -1.90 2.04 -0.96
C ARG A 26 -3.02 1.44 -1.80
N VAL A 27 -4.02 0.83 -1.18
CA VAL A 27 -5.25 0.37 -1.86
C VAL A 27 -6.13 1.57 -2.25
N LEU A 28 -6.19 2.60 -1.41
CA LEU A 28 -7.02 3.79 -1.63
C LEU A 28 -6.33 4.84 -2.52
N ALA A 29 -5.00 4.93 -2.45
CA ALA A 29 -4.24 5.96 -3.14
C ALA A 29 -4.56 6.08 -4.65
N PRO A 30 -4.78 4.99 -5.41
CA PRO A 30 -5.14 5.06 -6.82
C PRO A 30 -6.35 5.95 -7.15
N GLU A 31 -7.38 5.98 -6.31
CA GLU A 31 -8.61 6.74 -6.60
C GLU A 31 -8.72 8.01 -5.75
N PHE A 32 -8.15 8.00 -4.54
CA PHE A 32 -8.35 9.08 -3.56
C PHE A 32 -7.06 9.84 -3.20
N GLY A 33 -5.91 9.42 -3.75
CA GLY A 33 -4.61 10.03 -3.50
C GLY A 33 -4.07 9.80 -2.09
N GLY A 34 -3.09 10.62 -1.69
CA GLY A 34 -2.42 10.55 -0.38
C GLY A 34 -2.86 11.62 0.62
N SER A 35 -4.10 12.10 0.54
CA SER A 35 -4.57 13.25 1.35
C SER A 35 -4.69 12.92 2.84
N ILE A 36 -4.75 13.96 3.68
CA ILE A 36 -5.04 13.81 5.12
C ILE A 36 -6.39 13.12 5.38
N PHE A 37 -7.35 13.21 4.45
CA PHE A 37 -8.65 12.57 4.57
C PHE A 37 -8.56 11.05 4.40
N VAL A 38 -7.64 10.55 3.56
CA VAL A 38 -7.40 9.11 3.39
C VAL A 38 -6.81 8.52 4.67
N TRP A 39 -5.77 9.15 5.20
CA TRP A 39 -5.14 8.72 6.47
C TRP A 39 -6.11 8.81 7.65
N GLY A 40 -6.85 9.91 7.77
CA GLY A 40 -7.86 10.08 8.81
C GLY A 40 -8.99 9.04 8.71
N SER A 41 -9.40 8.68 7.50
CA SER A 41 -10.41 7.64 7.27
C SER A 41 -9.91 6.25 7.66
N LEU A 42 -8.66 5.90 7.29
CA LEU A 42 -8.06 4.62 7.67
C LEU A 42 -7.97 4.48 9.19
N ILE A 43 -7.29 5.42 9.85
CA ILE A 43 -7.11 5.37 11.32
C ILE A 43 -8.48 5.35 12.02
N GLY A 44 -9.40 6.22 11.60
CA GLY A 44 -10.74 6.29 12.17
C GLY A 44 -11.53 4.99 12.04
N VAL A 45 -11.53 4.38 10.85
CA VAL A 45 -12.24 3.12 10.60
C VAL A 45 -11.58 1.94 11.32
N PHE A 46 -10.24 1.84 11.32
CA PHE A 46 -9.55 0.77 12.05
C PHE A 46 -9.77 0.88 13.56
N LEU A 47 -9.72 2.08 14.15
CA LEU A 47 -10.03 2.29 15.56
C LEU A 47 -11.50 1.95 15.89
N ALA A 48 -12.45 2.34 15.03
CA ALA A 48 -13.85 1.99 15.20
C ALA A 48 -14.07 0.47 15.09
N ALA A 49 -13.44 -0.16 14.10
CA ALA A 49 -13.49 -1.61 13.90
C ALA A 49 -12.90 -2.36 15.09
N LEU A 50 -11.75 -1.91 15.61
CA LEU A 50 -11.13 -2.46 16.81
C LEU A 50 -12.04 -2.30 18.04
N SER A 51 -12.60 -1.11 18.26
CA SER A 51 -13.52 -0.85 19.37
C SER A 51 -14.73 -1.79 19.34
N LEU A 52 -15.38 -1.91 18.18
CA LEU A 52 -16.49 -2.84 17.96
C LEU A 52 -16.04 -4.30 18.12
N GLY A 53 -14.88 -4.65 17.60
CA GLY A 53 -14.27 -5.98 17.73
C GLY A 53 -13.97 -6.33 19.19
N TYR A 54 -13.48 -5.39 20.00
CA TYR A 54 -13.24 -5.60 21.43
C TYR A 54 -14.54 -5.83 22.18
N TYR A 55 -15.58 -5.04 21.88
CA TYR A 55 -16.89 -5.16 22.51
C TYR A 55 -17.58 -6.49 22.15
N ILE A 56 -17.72 -6.79 20.85
CA ILE A 56 -18.36 -8.01 20.35
C ILE A 56 -17.54 -9.24 20.72
N GLY A 57 -16.22 -9.16 20.54
CA GLY A 57 -15.28 -10.23 20.86
C GLY A 57 -15.21 -10.54 22.34
N GLY A 58 -15.28 -9.53 23.22
CA GLY A 58 -15.34 -9.72 24.66
C GLY A 58 -16.60 -10.46 25.10
N GLY A 59 -17.77 -9.99 24.65
CA GLY A 59 -19.04 -10.68 24.95
C GLY A 59 -19.10 -12.11 24.39
N ALA A 60 -18.59 -12.32 23.17
CA ALA A 60 -18.53 -13.65 22.56
C ALA A 60 -17.52 -14.57 23.28
N ALA A 61 -16.37 -14.05 23.71
CA ALA A 61 -15.37 -14.81 24.44
C ALA A 61 -15.88 -15.23 25.82
N ASP A 62 -16.62 -14.37 26.51
CA ASP A 62 -17.20 -14.69 27.82
C ASP A 62 -18.30 -15.75 27.71
N ARG A 63 -19.16 -15.63 26.68
CA ARG A 63 -20.27 -16.57 26.46
C ARG A 63 -19.83 -17.91 25.88
N TRP A 64 -18.84 -17.90 24.98
CA TRP A 64 -18.33 -19.08 24.26
C TRP A 64 -16.80 -19.07 24.18
N PRO A 65 -16.10 -19.35 25.30
CA PRO A 65 -14.64 -19.34 25.36
C PRO A 65 -14.05 -20.53 24.58
N SER A 66 -13.88 -20.38 23.27
CA SER A 66 -13.41 -21.43 22.38
C SER A 66 -12.34 -20.92 21.41
N ALA A 67 -11.19 -21.59 21.41
CA ALA A 67 -10.13 -21.34 20.43
C ALA A 67 -10.56 -21.67 18.98
N ARG A 68 -11.62 -22.47 18.79
CA ARG A 68 -12.21 -22.70 17.45
C ARG A 68 -12.94 -21.46 16.93
N LEU A 69 -13.62 -20.74 17.81
CA LEU A 69 -14.33 -19.51 17.43
C LEU A 69 -13.33 -18.40 17.10
N LEU A 70 -12.26 -18.28 17.89
CA LEU A 70 -11.12 -17.43 17.55
C LEU A 70 -10.52 -17.76 16.18
N ALA A 71 -10.28 -19.05 15.91
CA ALA A 71 -9.80 -19.50 14.60
C ALA A 71 -10.76 -19.14 13.47
N LEU A 72 -12.07 -19.25 13.68
CA LEU A 72 -13.08 -18.87 12.68
C LEU A 72 -13.05 -17.38 12.38
N PHE A 73 -12.89 -16.51 13.38
CA PHE A 73 -12.79 -15.06 13.16
C PHE A 73 -11.53 -14.69 12.36
N LEU A 74 -10.40 -15.29 12.71
CA LEU A 74 -9.14 -15.10 11.99
C LEU A 74 -9.21 -15.64 10.55
N LEU A 75 -9.83 -16.81 10.35
CA LEU A 75 -10.04 -17.41 9.04
C LEU A 75 -10.93 -16.53 8.18
N ALA A 76 -12.07 -16.08 8.72
CA ALA A 76 -13.00 -15.20 8.02
C ALA A 76 -12.31 -13.88 7.64
N SER A 77 -11.56 -13.26 8.56
CA SER A 77 -10.80 -12.05 8.25
C SER A 77 -9.75 -12.28 7.16
N GLY A 78 -8.99 -13.38 7.24
CA GLY A 78 -8.01 -13.76 6.22
C GLY A 78 -8.65 -13.93 4.83
N LEU A 79 -9.81 -14.59 4.76
CA LEU A 79 -10.56 -14.72 3.51
C LEU A 79 -11.01 -13.36 2.98
N PHE A 80 -11.54 -12.46 3.83
CA PHE A 80 -11.89 -11.10 3.42
C PHE A 80 -10.68 -10.34 2.86
N VAL A 81 -9.52 -10.41 3.52
CA VAL A 81 -8.30 -9.75 3.06
C VAL A 81 -7.83 -10.28 1.70
N LEU A 82 -7.97 -11.59 1.44
CA LEU A 82 -7.64 -12.20 0.14
C LEU A 82 -8.54 -11.72 -1.01
N LEU A 83 -9.74 -11.22 -0.70
CA LEU A 83 -10.64 -10.63 -1.69
C LEU A 83 -10.26 -9.19 -2.05
N LEU A 84 -9.53 -8.47 -1.18
CA LEU A 84 -9.20 -7.06 -1.39
C LEU A 84 -8.44 -6.77 -2.68
N PRO A 85 -7.42 -7.54 -3.11
CA PRO A 85 -6.76 -7.33 -4.39
C PRO A 85 -7.70 -7.34 -5.60
N ARG A 86 -8.76 -8.16 -5.53
CA ARG A 86 -9.71 -8.34 -6.63
C ARG A 86 -10.80 -7.28 -6.64
N TYR A 87 -11.38 -7.00 -5.47
CA TYR A 87 -12.58 -6.16 -5.36
C TYR A 87 -12.28 -4.74 -4.87
N GLY A 88 -11.17 -4.52 -4.15
CA GLY A 88 -10.75 -3.21 -3.64
C GLY A 88 -10.71 -2.14 -4.73
N PRO A 89 -9.99 -2.34 -5.86
CA PRO A 89 -9.95 -1.37 -6.96
C PRO A 89 -11.35 -1.06 -7.52
N SER A 90 -12.21 -2.07 -7.69
CA SER A 90 -13.56 -1.88 -8.22
C SER A 90 -14.46 -1.09 -7.27
N VAL A 91 -14.35 -1.34 -5.96
CA VAL A 91 -15.08 -0.57 -4.94
C VAL A 91 -14.61 0.89 -4.94
N CYS A 92 -13.30 1.13 -4.95
CA CYS A 92 -12.75 2.48 -4.99
C CYS A 92 -13.20 3.24 -6.25
N ALA A 93 -13.12 2.59 -7.42
CA ALA A 93 -13.53 3.19 -8.69
C ALA A 93 -15.02 3.53 -8.72
N LEU A 94 -15.89 2.63 -8.26
CA LEU A 94 -17.34 2.88 -8.19
C LEU A 94 -17.67 4.11 -7.33
N ILE A 95 -17.00 4.25 -6.18
CA ILE A 95 -17.18 5.38 -5.27
C ILE A 95 -16.65 6.67 -5.92
N ALA A 96 -15.50 6.61 -6.58
CA ALA A 96 -14.91 7.74 -7.30
C ALA A 96 -15.80 8.20 -8.47
N GLU A 97 -16.43 7.27 -9.20
CA GLU A 97 -17.35 7.59 -10.29
C GLU A 97 -18.63 8.30 -9.81
N HIS A 98 -19.16 7.93 -8.65
CA HIS A 98 -20.34 8.59 -8.07
C HIS A 98 -20.01 9.95 -7.43
N ASP A 99 -18.76 10.12 -7.00
CA ASP A 99 -18.21 11.30 -6.32
C ASP A 99 -19.07 11.87 -5.17
N TYR A 100 -18.86 11.36 -3.96
CA TYR A 100 -19.41 11.90 -2.71
C TYR A 100 -18.54 13.02 -2.11
N GLY A 101 -17.51 13.47 -2.85
CA GLY A 101 -16.57 14.49 -2.44
C GLY A 101 -15.32 13.97 -1.69
N PRO A 102 -14.31 14.83 -1.51
CA PRO A 102 -12.95 14.43 -1.11
C PRO A 102 -12.84 13.88 0.32
N ARG A 103 -13.85 14.10 1.17
CA ARG A 103 -13.89 13.59 2.55
C ARG A 103 -14.66 12.28 2.67
N ALA A 104 -15.80 12.17 2.00
CA ALA A 104 -16.69 11.01 2.12
C ALA A 104 -16.19 9.83 1.27
N ASN A 105 -15.60 10.08 0.09
CA ASN A 105 -15.09 9.03 -0.80
C ASN A 105 -14.13 8.06 -0.08
N PRO A 106 -13.01 8.51 0.51
CA PRO A 106 -12.10 7.60 1.20
C PRO A 106 -12.71 6.97 2.46
N LEU A 107 -13.60 7.66 3.17
CA LEU A 107 -14.27 7.13 4.35
C LEU A 107 -15.18 5.96 4.01
N LEU A 108 -16.02 6.11 2.99
CA LEU A 108 -16.92 5.07 2.50
C LEU A 108 -16.13 3.86 1.99
N ALA A 109 -15.07 4.09 1.23
CA ALA A 109 -14.19 3.03 0.76
C ALA A 109 -13.56 2.27 1.94
N CYS A 110 -13.03 2.97 2.94
CA CYS A 110 -12.48 2.33 4.14
C CYS A 110 -13.52 1.51 4.90
N LEU A 111 -14.73 2.04 5.08
CA LEU A 111 -15.82 1.33 5.76
C LEU A 111 -16.18 0.03 5.05
N ILE A 112 -16.31 0.06 3.72
CA ILE A 112 -16.68 -1.12 2.93
C ILE A 112 -15.55 -2.16 2.95
N LEU A 113 -14.30 -1.72 2.81
CA LEU A 113 -13.16 -2.63 2.62
C LEU A 113 -12.57 -3.17 3.92
N PHE A 114 -12.52 -2.36 4.99
CA PHE A 114 -11.72 -2.70 6.18
C PHE A 114 -12.53 -2.86 7.46
N LEU A 115 -13.78 -2.38 7.54
CA LEU A 115 -14.56 -2.45 8.77
C LEU A 115 -14.78 -3.90 9.23
N VAL A 116 -15.29 -4.76 8.35
CA VAL A 116 -15.57 -6.16 8.67
C VAL A 116 -14.31 -6.95 9.06
N PRO A 117 -13.25 -7.02 8.23
CA PRO A 117 -12.03 -7.74 8.63
C PRO A 117 -11.38 -7.12 9.88
N GLY A 118 -11.47 -5.80 10.07
CA GLY A 118 -10.99 -5.11 11.26
C GLY A 118 -11.74 -5.51 12.54
N ILE A 119 -13.07 -5.62 12.50
CA ILE A 119 -13.88 -6.07 13.65
C ILE A 119 -13.50 -7.50 14.05
N LEU A 120 -13.40 -8.40 13.06
CA LEU A 120 -13.03 -9.80 13.28
C LEU A 120 -11.63 -9.93 13.88
N MET A 121 -10.68 -9.11 13.42
CA MET A 121 -9.33 -9.08 13.98
C MET A 121 -9.29 -8.46 15.37
N GLY A 122 -10.06 -7.39 15.61
CA GLY A 122 -10.17 -6.74 16.92
C GLY A 122 -10.68 -7.69 18.01
N ALA A 123 -11.57 -8.62 17.65
CA ALA A 123 -12.05 -9.64 18.58
C ALA A 123 -10.95 -10.61 19.07
N THR A 124 -9.77 -10.64 18.45
CA THR A 124 -8.67 -11.55 18.84
C THR A 124 -8.20 -11.32 20.27
N SER A 125 -7.97 -10.07 20.68
CA SER A 125 -7.39 -9.77 22.00
C SER A 125 -8.28 -10.24 23.16
N PRO A 126 -9.60 -9.93 23.20
CA PRO A 126 -10.48 -10.47 24.24
C PRO A 126 -10.53 -12.01 24.29
N PHE A 127 -10.55 -12.67 23.12
CA PHE A 127 -10.53 -14.15 23.05
C PHE A 127 -9.24 -14.73 23.62
N VAL A 128 -8.08 -14.19 23.24
CA VAL A 128 -6.79 -14.66 23.75
C VAL A 128 -6.71 -14.43 25.26
N ILE A 129 -7.17 -13.28 25.78
CA ILE A 129 -7.20 -12.99 27.22
C ILE A 129 -8.05 -14.02 27.94
N ARG A 130 -9.29 -14.22 27.49
CA ARG A 130 -10.24 -15.15 28.11
C ARG A 130 -9.76 -16.60 28.09
N LEU A 131 -9.11 -17.02 27.01
CA LEU A 131 -8.60 -18.40 26.85
C LEU A 131 -7.30 -18.66 27.62
N THR A 132 -6.62 -17.63 28.13
CA THR A 132 -5.34 -17.76 28.84
C THR A 132 -5.41 -17.38 30.31
N ALA A 133 -6.37 -16.57 30.73
CA ALA A 133 -6.60 -16.22 32.13
C ALA A 133 -7.32 -17.38 32.86
N LEU A 134 -6.60 -18.06 33.74
CA LEU A 134 -7.10 -19.24 34.48
C LEU A 134 -7.77 -18.86 35.82
N SER A 135 -7.56 -17.64 36.32
CA SER A 135 -8.21 -17.10 37.52
C SER A 135 -8.39 -15.59 37.41
N VAL A 136 -9.35 -15.04 38.16
CA VAL A 136 -9.68 -13.59 38.18
C VAL A 136 -8.47 -12.75 38.59
N GLU A 137 -7.67 -13.24 39.55
CA GLU A 137 -6.45 -12.60 40.04
C GLU A 137 -5.36 -12.45 38.96
N GLN A 138 -5.36 -13.32 37.95
CA GLN A 138 -4.37 -13.33 36.87
C GLN A 138 -4.83 -12.57 35.62
N VAL A 139 -6.08 -12.08 35.57
CA VAL A 139 -6.65 -11.42 34.38
C VAL A 139 -5.85 -10.17 34.01
N GLY A 140 -5.54 -9.30 34.98
CA GLY A 140 -4.80 -8.05 34.73
C GLY A 140 -3.41 -8.30 34.16
N ARG A 141 -2.63 -9.21 34.76
CA ARG A 141 -1.29 -9.58 34.28
C ARG A 141 -1.34 -10.23 32.89
N THR A 142 -2.32 -11.09 32.65
CA THR A 142 -2.47 -11.80 31.37
C THR A 142 -2.86 -10.84 30.25
N ALA A 143 -3.80 -9.93 30.51
CA ALA A 143 -4.16 -8.86 29.59
C ALA A 143 -2.95 -7.96 29.27
N GLY A 144 -2.17 -7.56 30.28
CA GLY A 144 -0.95 -6.77 30.08
C GLY A 144 0.07 -7.46 29.16
N ILE A 145 0.32 -8.76 29.34
CA ILE A 145 1.24 -9.53 28.49
C ILE A 145 0.71 -9.61 27.04
N ILE A 146 -0.59 -9.84 26.86
CA ILE A 146 -1.21 -9.96 25.54
C ILE A 146 -1.16 -8.63 24.80
N TYR A 147 -1.47 -7.51 25.47
CA TYR A 147 -1.33 -6.19 24.87
C TYR A 147 0.13 -5.88 24.53
N ALA A 148 1.08 -6.19 25.41
CA ALA A 148 2.50 -5.98 25.11
C ALA A 148 2.95 -6.76 23.86
N LEU A 149 2.60 -8.03 23.76
CA LEU A 149 2.95 -8.87 22.59
C LEU A 149 2.23 -8.43 21.32
N SER A 150 0.94 -8.09 21.41
CA SER A 150 0.18 -7.55 20.28
C SER A 150 0.82 -6.27 19.78
N THR A 151 1.20 -5.36 20.68
CA THR A 151 1.86 -4.10 20.33
C THR A 151 3.24 -4.32 19.71
N LEU A 152 4.05 -5.25 20.24
CA LEU A 152 5.33 -5.62 19.61
C LEU A 152 5.12 -6.19 18.20
N GLY A 153 4.10 -7.03 18.03
CA GLY A 153 3.67 -7.52 16.72
C GLY A 153 3.29 -6.37 15.80
N SER A 154 2.42 -5.48 16.26
CA SER A 154 1.99 -4.27 15.55
C SER A 154 3.15 -3.38 15.11
N ILE A 155 4.15 -3.16 15.96
CA ILE A 155 5.38 -2.42 15.60
C ILE A 155 6.13 -3.16 14.48
N ALA A 156 6.37 -4.46 14.65
CA ALA A 156 7.08 -5.27 13.64
C ALA A 156 6.33 -5.31 12.30
N GLY A 157 5.01 -5.46 12.34
CA GLY A 157 4.14 -5.44 11.16
C GLY A 157 4.13 -4.09 10.47
N THR A 158 4.01 -3.00 11.22
CA THR A 158 4.03 -1.63 10.68
C THR A 158 5.36 -1.32 9.99
N LEU A 159 6.48 -1.51 10.70
CA LEU A 159 7.81 -1.21 10.19
C LEU A 159 8.21 -2.16 9.06
N GLY A 160 7.99 -3.47 9.22
CA GLY A 160 8.27 -4.46 8.20
C GLY A 160 7.52 -4.16 6.90
N THR A 161 6.24 -3.82 7.02
CA THR A 161 5.38 -3.56 5.86
C THR A 161 5.76 -2.27 5.14
N ALA A 162 5.92 -1.17 5.89
CA ALA A 162 6.20 0.14 5.32
C ALA A 162 7.60 0.25 4.71
N PHE A 163 8.62 -0.38 5.32
CA PHE A 163 10.01 -0.24 4.90
C PHE A 163 10.45 -1.31 3.89
N TYR A 164 9.86 -2.52 3.94
CA TYR A 164 10.37 -3.67 3.18
C TYR A 164 9.30 -4.37 2.35
N ILE A 165 8.19 -4.82 2.95
CA ILE A 165 7.30 -5.75 2.24
C ILE A 165 6.66 -5.09 1.01
N ILE A 166 6.09 -3.88 1.16
CA ILE A 166 5.44 -3.20 0.03
C ILE A 166 6.45 -2.89 -1.09
N THR A 167 7.69 -2.51 -0.76
CA THR A 167 8.69 -2.11 -1.76
C THR A 167 9.33 -3.30 -2.48
N ILE A 168 9.33 -4.49 -1.87
CA ILE A 168 9.91 -5.71 -2.47
C ILE A 168 8.88 -6.47 -3.31
N ILE A 169 7.67 -6.69 -2.78
CA ILE A 169 6.65 -7.53 -3.43
C ILE A 169 5.44 -6.74 -3.93
N GLY A 170 5.35 -5.45 -3.65
CA GLY A 170 4.23 -4.62 -4.07
C GLY A 170 2.97 -4.76 -3.20
N THR A 171 2.04 -3.83 -3.39
CA THR A 171 0.80 -3.72 -2.62
C THR A 171 -0.10 -4.95 -2.80
N ARG A 172 -0.22 -5.46 -4.03
CA ARG A 172 -1.09 -6.60 -4.36
C ARG A 172 -0.67 -7.87 -3.66
N ASP A 173 0.61 -8.23 -3.76
CA ASP A 173 1.10 -9.48 -3.19
C ASP A 173 1.24 -9.39 -1.67
N THR A 174 1.47 -8.19 -1.14
CA THR A 174 1.38 -7.94 0.30
C THR A 174 0.01 -8.31 0.85
N LEU A 175 -1.09 -7.91 0.19
CA LEU A 175 -2.44 -8.28 0.63
C LEU A 175 -2.68 -9.80 0.58
N TYR A 176 -2.21 -10.49 -0.47
CA TYR A 176 -2.29 -11.95 -0.52
C TYR A 176 -1.50 -12.60 0.62
N TRP A 177 -0.31 -12.08 0.92
CA TRP A 177 0.53 -12.55 2.02
C TRP A 177 -0.12 -12.33 3.38
N LEU A 178 -0.71 -11.15 3.63
CA LEU A 178 -1.42 -10.86 4.88
C LEU A 178 -2.65 -11.74 5.07
N GLY A 179 -3.44 -11.94 4.01
CA GLY A 179 -4.58 -12.85 4.03
C GLY A 179 -4.15 -14.30 4.32
N GLY A 180 -3.09 -14.76 3.67
CA GLY A 180 -2.48 -16.07 3.95
C GLY A 180 -1.95 -16.19 5.38
N ALA A 181 -1.28 -15.16 5.90
CA ALA A 181 -0.76 -15.12 7.27
C ALA A 181 -1.89 -15.17 8.30
N LEU A 182 -3.04 -14.54 8.03
CA LEU A 182 -4.24 -14.66 8.87
C LEU A 182 -4.79 -16.08 8.89
N ILE A 183 -4.83 -16.76 7.75
CA ILE A 183 -5.25 -18.16 7.66
C ILE A 183 -4.28 -19.07 8.43
N VAL A 184 -2.96 -18.85 8.31
CA VAL A 184 -1.97 -19.58 9.10
C VAL A 184 -2.18 -19.32 10.59
N THR A 185 -2.45 -18.07 10.99
CA THR A 185 -2.73 -17.72 12.38
C THR A 185 -4.02 -18.39 12.89
N ALA A 186 -5.05 -18.47 12.05
CA ALA A 186 -6.28 -19.21 12.33
C ALA A 186 -6.02 -20.71 12.55
N VAL A 187 -5.16 -21.32 11.73
CA VAL A 187 -4.76 -22.71 11.88
C VAL A 187 -3.99 -22.93 13.19
N ILE A 188 -3.09 -22.01 13.57
CA ILE A 188 -2.39 -22.06 14.86
C ILE A 188 -3.39 -22.02 16.02
N ALA A 189 -4.39 -21.13 15.96
CA ALA A 189 -5.47 -21.07 16.95
C ALA A 189 -6.32 -22.35 16.97
N ALA A 190 -6.62 -22.94 15.81
CA ALA A 190 -7.35 -24.20 15.71
C ALA A 190 -6.56 -25.38 16.28
N ILE A 191 -5.24 -25.45 16.04
CA ILE A 191 -4.35 -26.46 16.64
C ILE A 191 -4.36 -26.33 18.16
N ALA A 192 -4.32 -25.11 18.70
CA ALA A 192 -4.48 -24.88 20.13
C ALA A 192 -5.82 -25.47 20.63
N ALA A 193 -6.91 -25.29 19.87
CA ALA A 193 -8.23 -25.84 20.20
C ALA A 193 -8.33 -27.38 20.12
N LEU A 194 -7.44 -28.02 19.35
CA LEU A 194 -7.48 -29.44 19.02
C LEU A 194 -6.33 -30.18 19.71
N ALA A 195 -6.33 -30.22 21.05
CA ALA A 195 -5.36 -31.00 21.82
C ALA A 195 -5.41 -32.54 21.57
N ARG A 196 -6.18 -33.04 20.58
CA ARG A 196 -6.34 -34.49 20.24
C ARG A 196 -6.61 -34.81 18.75
N VAL A 197 -6.17 -34.02 17.76
CA VAL A 197 -6.34 -34.37 16.33
C VAL A 197 -5.02 -34.78 15.66
N PRO A 198 -4.99 -35.88 14.86
CA PRO A 198 -3.76 -36.36 14.23
C PRO A 198 -3.23 -35.40 13.16
N ARG A 199 -1.90 -35.15 13.22
CA ARG A 199 -1.13 -34.19 12.40
C ARG A 199 -1.34 -34.27 10.88
N ARG A 200 -1.79 -35.42 10.34
CA ARG A 200 -1.97 -35.63 8.89
C ARG A 200 -3.24 -34.97 8.33
N ALA A 201 -4.31 -34.88 9.13
CA ALA A 201 -5.57 -34.28 8.70
C ALA A 201 -5.48 -32.73 8.66
N THR A 202 -4.75 -32.15 9.62
CA THR A 202 -4.47 -30.71 9.64
C THR A 202 -3.52 -30.28 8.52
N ALA A 203 -2.48 -31.07 8.22
CA ALA A 203 -1.58 -30.79 7.09
C ALA A 203 -2.29 -30.85 5.72
N ALA A 204 -3.21 -31.81 5.53
CA ALA A 204 -3.99 -31.92 4.29
C ALA A 204 -4.99 -30.76 4.11
N ALA A 205 -5.62 -30.30 5.19
CA ALA A 205 -6.54 -29.16 5.14
C ALA A 205 -5.81 -27.84 4.84
N VAL A 206 -4.63 -27.63 5.44
CA VAL A 206 -3.77 -26.47 5.15
C VAL A 206 -3.30 -26.50 3.69
N MET A 207 -2.82 -27.66 3.22
CA MET A 207 -2.35 -27.82 1.84
C MET A 207 -3.49 -27.62 0.82
N GLY A 208 -4.69 -28.12 1.10
CA GLY A 208 -5.86 -27.93 0.23
C GLY A 208 -6.30 -26.46 0.11
N ILE A 209 -6.23 -25.70 1.21
CA ILE A 209 -6.56 -24.27 1.21
C ILE A 209 -5.47 -23.46 0.51
N VAL A 210 -4.18 -23.77 0.73
CA VAL A 210 -3.06 -23.16 0.00
C VAL A 210 -3.18 -23.41 -1.51
N CYS A 211 -3.49 -24.63 -1.94
CA CYS A 211 -3.70 -24.96 -3.34
C CYS A 211 -4.94 -24.27 -3.95
N ALA A 212 -6.04 -24.13 -3.20
CA ALA A 212 -7.24 -23.42 -3.66
C ALA A 212 -7.01 -21.90 -3.80
N LEU A 213 -6.19 -21.31 -2.94
CA LEU A 213 -5.80 -19.90 -3.01
C LEU A 213 -4.81 -19.62 -4.15
N CYS A 214 -3.89 -20.55 -4.42
CA CYS A 214 -3.05 -20.52 -5.62
C CYS A 214 -3.84 -20.71 -6.93
N ALA A 215 -5.04 -21.28 -6.89
CA ALA A 215 -5.90 -21.46 -8.06
C ALA A 215 -6.81 -20.24 -8.36
N LEU A 216 -6.96 -19.30 -7.41
CA LEU A 216 -7.79 -18.09 -7.54
C LEU A 216 -7.02 -16.87 -8.06
N SER A 217 -5.71 -16.99 -8.31
CA SER A 217 -4.87 -15.94 -8.91
C SER A 217 -5.04 -15.89 -10.43
N GLN A 218 -6.21 -15.42 -10.90
CA GLN A 218 -6.30 -14.95 -12.28
C GLN A 218 -5.89 -13.47 -12.37
N PRO A 219 -5.10 -13.08 -13.39
CA PRO A 219 -4.83 -11.67 -13.64
C PRO A 219 -6.14 -10.99 -14.06
N ALA A 220 -6.52 -9.95 -13.33
CA ALA A 220 -7.59 -9.07 -13.77
C ALA A 220 -7.09 -8.28 -14.99
N TYR A 221 -7.69 -8.56 -16.14
CA TYR A 221 -7.45 -7.83 -17.40
C TYR A 221 -7.79 -6.35 -17.21
N ALA A 222 -6.78 -5.48 -17.32
CA ALA A 222 -7.00 -4.08 -17.60
C ALA A 222 -7.31 -3.93 -19.11
N LYS A 223 -8.28 -3.07 -19.46
CA LYS A 223 -8.59 -2.67 -20.86
C LYS A 223 -7.42 -1.94 -21.55
N GLU A 224 -6.42 -1.51 -20.78
CA GLU A 224 -5.21 -0.82 -21.23
C GLU A 224 -4.00 -1.76 -21.19
N ARG A 225 -3.08 -1.63 -22.16
CA ARG A 225 -1.83 -2.40 -22.15
C ARG A 225 -0.89 -1.82 -21.10
N VAL A 226 -0.91 -2.39 -19.89
CA VAL A 226 0.05 -2.08 -18.83
C VAL A 226 1.39 -2.70 -19.21
N LEU A 227 2.37 -1.87 -19.57
CA LEU A 227 3.73 -2.30 -19.91
C LEU A 227 4.57 -2.61 -18.67
N PHE A 228 4.33 -1.85 -17.60
CA PHE A 228 5.10 -1.94 -16.37
C PHE A 228 4.29 -1.40 -15.21
N GLU A 229 4.46 -2.02 -14.05
CA GLU A 229 3.84 -1.60 -12.81
C GLU A 229 4.82 -1.86 -11.66
N CYS A 230 4.96 -0.91 -10.74
CA CYS A 230 5.68 -1.11 -9.48
C CYS A 230 5.17 -0.19 -8.36
N ASP A 231 5.40 -0.57 -7.11
CA ASP A 231 5.20 0.29 -5.95
C ASP A 231 6.55 0.87 -5.52
N SER A 232 6.75 2.18 -5.66
CA SER A 232 7.91 2.88 -5.09
C SER A 232 7.64 3.28 -3.63
N PRO A 233 8.67 3.66 -2.87
CA PRO A 233 8.48 4.22 -1.53
C PRO A 233 7.52 5.42 -1.51
N TYR A 234 7.41 6.16 -2.62
CA TYR A 234 6.60 7.37 -2.72
C TYR A 234 5.20 7.11 -3.26
N GLN A 235 5.07 6.26 -4.28
CA GLN A 235 3.83 6.14 -5.05
C GLN A 235 3.78 4.83 -5.86
N ARG A 236 2.59 4.44 -6.28
CA ARG A 236 2.42 3.36 -7.25
C ARG A 236 2.57 3.91 -8.66
N LEU A 237 3.38 3.25 -9.47
CA LEU A 237 3.77 3.69 -10.80
C LEU A 237 3.25 2.70 -11.84
N PHE A 238 2.60 3.21 -12.88
CA PHE A 238 2.18 2.43 -14.04
C PHE A 238 2.71 3.06 -15.32
N VAL A 239 3.21 2.22 -16.23
CA VAL A 239 3.47 2.59 -17.61
C VAL A 239 2.42 1.91 -18.46
N THR A 240 1.61 2.69 -19.13
CA THR A 240 0.50 2.20 -19.96
C THR A 240 0.66 2.70 -21.39
N GLU A 241 0.11 1.96 -22.34
CA GLU A 241 -0.06 2.42 -23.72
C GLU A 241 -1.53 2.50 -24.07
N GLN A 242 -1.92 3.66 -24.60
CA GLN A 242 -3.27 3.94 -25.09
C GLN A 242 -3.17 4.68 -26.43
N GLY A 243 -3.59 4.03 -27.51
CA GLY A 243 -3.43 4.54 -28.87
C GLY A 243 -1.96 4.78 -29.21
N ASN A 244 -1.62 5.99 -29.66
CA ASN A 244 -0.25 6.40 -30.00
C ASN A 244 0.52 6.98 -28.80
N TYR A 245 0.03 6.83 -27.57
CA TYR A 245 0.62 7.45 -26.41
C TYR A 245 1.12 6.42 -25.41
N ARG A 246 2.30 6.69 -24.86
CA ARG A 246 2.79 6.05 -23.63
C ARG A 246 2.60 7.00 -22.46
N ILE A 247 1.96 6.52 -21.40
CA ILE A 247 1.54 7.33 -20.26
C ILE A 247 2.17 6.78 -18.99
N LEU A 248 2.79 7.67 -18.20
CA LEU A 248 3.19 7.37 -16.82
C LEU A 248 2.03 7.79 -15.93
N ARG A 249 1.53 6.86 -15.12
CA ARG A 249 0.50 7.13 -14.13
C ARG A 249 1.09 6.96 -12.73
N THR A 250 0.72 7.86 -11.83
CA THR A 250 1.05 7.81 -10.40
C THR A 250 -0.23 7.66 -9.62
N ASN A 251 -0.37 6.58 -8.85
CA ASN A 251 -1.60 6.28 -8.12
C ASN A 251 -2.85 6.48 -9.02
N ASN A 252 -2.86 5.84 -10.20
CA ASN A 252 -3.89 5.96 -11.26
C ASN A 252 -4.06 7.32 -11.97
N VAL A 253 -3.48 8.42 -11.47
CA VAL A 253 -3.54 9.74 -12.11
C VAL A 253 -2.54 9.83 -13.25
N TRP A 254 -2.94 10.41 -14.37
CA TRP A 254 -2.04 10.66 -15.51
C TRP A 254 -1.01 11.71 -15.14
N HIS A 255 0.27 11.31 -15.09
CA HIS A 255 1.36 12.17 -14.67
C HIS A 255 2.14 12.72 -15.87
N THR A 256 2.43 11.87 -16.86
CA THR A 256 3.09 12.31 -18.08
C THR A 256 2.64 11.50 -19.29
N ARG A 257 2.88 12.04 -20.48
CA ARG A 257 2.58 11.39 -21.75
C ARG A 257 3.73 11.60 -22.73
N MET A 258 3.96 10.61 -23.59
CA MET A 258 4.85 10.69 -24.75
C MET A 258 4.13 10.16 -25.97
N ASP A 259 4.16 10.90 -27.08
CA ASP A 259 3.68 10.42 -28.38
C ASP A 259 4.70 9.41 -28.93
N LEU A 260 4.24 8.23 -29.32
CA LEU A 260 5.07 7.18 -29.89
C LEU A 260 5.58 7.54 -31.31
N ARG A 261 4.97 8.54 -31.96
CA ARG A 261 5.39 9.06 -33.27
C ARG A 261 6.46 10.15 -33.16
N ASP A 262 6.54 10.83 -32.02
CA ASP A 262 7.59 11.80 -31.68
C ASP A 262 8.06 11.58 -30.24
N LEU A 263 9.05 10.70 -30.07
CA LEU A 263 9.56 10.27 -28.77
C LEU A 263 10.21 11.42 -27.96
N GLN A 264 10.61 12.49 -28.64
CA GLN A 264 11.18 13.69 -28.03
C GLN A 264 10.17 14.85 -28.02
N GLY A 265 8.94 14.56 -28.45
CA GLY A 265 7.86 15.51 -28.69
C GLY A 265 7.09 15.96 -27.48
N ARG A 266 5.96 16.59 -27.78
CA ARG A 266 5.07 17.17 -26.78
C ARG A 266 4.48 16.11 -25.86
N GLY A 267 4.34 16.48 -24.60
CA GLY A 267 3.67 15.66 -23.59
C GLY A 267 2.18 15.99 -23.49
N PHE A 268 1.74 16.34 -22.29
CA PHE A 268 0.45 16.98 -22.08
C PHE A 268 0.52 18.47 -22.43
N GLU A 269 -0.61 19.06 -22.80
CA GLU A 269 -0.71 20.46 -23.23
C GLU A 269 -0.09 21.43 -22.23
N TYR A 270 -0.21 21.16 -20.93
CA TYR A 270 0.36 22.04 -19.90
C TYR A 270 1.89 22.21 -20.04
N THR A 271 2.59 21.20 -20.59
CA THR A 271 4.04 21.27 -20.80
C THR A 271 4.43 22.26 -21.88
N ASP A 272 3.51 22.65 -22.77
CA ASP A 272 3.74 23.66 -23.79
C ASP A 272 3.84 25.07 -23.20
N TYR A 273 3.23 25.31 -22.04
CA TYR A 273 3.28 26.62 -21.39
C TYR A 273 4.63 26.95 -20.73
N VAL A 274 5.53 25.96 -20.57
CA VAL A 274 6.87 26.20 -20.02
C VAL A 274 7.68 27.15 -20.93
N ASP A 275 7.44 27.10 -22.23
CA ASP A 275 8.13 27.95 -23.22
C ASP A 275 7.80 29.44 -23.05
N ILE A 276 6.70 29.79 -22.36
CA ILE A 276 6.32 31.19 -22.09
C ILE A 276 7.44 31.91 -21.34
N ALA A 277 8.17 31.23 -20.44
CA ALA A 277 9.28 31.85 -19.72
C ALA A 277 10.39 32.38 -20.66
N LEU A 278 10.58 31.73 -21.82
CA LEU A 278 11.59 32.12 -22.81
C LEU A 278 11.16 33.34 -23.62
N LEU A 279 9.87 33.66 -23.68
CA LEU A 279 9.38 34.91 -24.26
C LEU A 279 9.77 36.11 -23.41
N PHE A 280 9.74 35.96 -22.08
CA PHE A 280 10.13 37.02 -21.15
C PHE A 280 11.65 37.16 -21.01
N ASN A 281 12.39 36.06 -21.14
CA ASN A 281 13.85 36.07 -21.12
C ASN A 281 14.44 35.13 -22.19
N PRO A 282 14.69 35.62 -23.41
CA PRO A 282 15.24 34.80 -24.49
C PRO A 282 16.72 34.42 -24.27
N LYS A 283 17.37 34.96 -23.23
CA LYS A 283 18.79 34.72 -22.91
C LYS A 283 18.98 33.62 -21.86
N ILE A 284 17.93 32.90 -21.45
CA ILE A 284 18.04 31.75 -20.53
C ILE A 284 19.01 30.71 -21.10
N ARG A 285 19.94 30.25 -20.26
CA ARG A 285 20.93 29.20 -20.59
C ARG A 285 20.89 28.02 -19.62
N GLU A 286 20.41 28.23 -18.41
CA GLU A 286 20.36 27.21 -17.36
C GLU A 286 18.95 27.14 -16.80
N VAL A 287 18.38 25.93 -16.76
CA VAL A 287 17.02 25.69 -16.27
C VAL A 287 17.05 24.57 -15.26
N LEU A 288 16.50 24.82 -14.08
CA LEU A 288 16.24 23.80 -13.07
C LEU A 288 14.77 23.37 -13.12
N VAL A 289 14.54 22.08 -13.34
CA VAL A 289 13.21 21.46 -13.30
C VAL A 289 13.10 20.61 -12.03
N ILE A 290 12.19 20.96 -11.12
CA ILE A 290 11.90 20.13 -9.94
C ILE A 290 10.81 19.12 -10.33
N GLY A 291 11.16 17.84 -10.21
CA GLY A 291 10.42 16.70 -10.78
C GLY A 291 10.92 16.33 -12.17
N LEU A 292 10.69 15.07 -12.55
CA LEU A 292 11.03 14.53 -13.87
C LEU A 292 9.80 13.97 -14.59
N GLY A 293 8.98 13.17 -13.89
CA GLY A 293 7.94 12.37 -14.53
C GLY A 293 8.54 11.47 -15.62
N GLY A 294 8.03 11.57 -16.86
CA GLY A 294 8.61 10.89 -18.04
C GLY A 294 9.52 11.80 -18.88
N GLY A 295 9.89 12.96 -18.34
CA GLY A 295 10.87 13.88 -18.93
C GLY A 295 10.41 14.66 -20.14
N SER A 296 9.11 14.88 -20.33
CA SER A 296 8.56 15.68 -21.44
C SER A 296 9.14 17.11 -21.47
N ILE A 297 9.14 17.80 -20.32
CA ILE A 297 9.73 19.14 -20.19
C ILE A 297 11.25 19.14 -20.45
N PRO A 298 12.09 18.39 -19.72
CA PRO A 298 13.54 18.46 -19.90
C PRO A 298 14.01 18.00 -21.28
N LYS A 299 13.41 16.94 -21.86
CA LYS A 299 13.75 16.49 -23.23
C LYS A 299 13.49 17.58 -24.25
N ARG A 300 12.33 18.23 -24.15
CA ARG A 300 11.93 19.29 -25.08
C ARG A 300 12.84 20.50 -24.97
N LEU A 301 13.13 20.98 -23.76
CA LEU A 301 14.00 22.14 -23.56
C LEU A 301 15.37 21.93 -24.21
N VAL A 302 15.95 20.74 -24.05
CA VAL A 302 17.26 20.41 -24.64
C VAL A 302 17.19 20.24 -26.16
N ARG A 303 16.08 19.72 -26.70
CA ARG A 303 15.86 19.55 -28.14
C ARG A 303 15.64 20.89 -28.85
N ASP A 304 14.72 21.69 -28.33
CA ASP A 304 14.21 22.89 -29.02
C ASP A 304 15.12 24.12 -28.79
N TYR A 305 15.90 24.13 -27.71
CA TYR A 305 16.79 25.25 -27.35
C TYR A 305 18.24 24.76 -27.15
N PRO A 306 19.07 24.77 -28.21
CA PRO A 306 20.45 24.28 -28.17
C PRO A 306 21.35 24.95 -27.13
N GLN A 307 21.04 26.20 -26.77
CA GLN A 307 21.78 26.99 -25.77
C GLN A 307 21.43 26.66 -24.31
N ILE A 308 20.36 25.87 -24.07
CA ILE A 308 19.90 25.57 -22.72
C ILE A 308 20.51 24.25 -22.23
N THR A 309 21.02 24.30 -20.99
CA THR A 309 21.34 23.17 -20.13
C THR A 309 20.25 23.02 -19.07
N VAL A 310 19.85 21.78 -18.80
CA VAL A 310 18.77 21.46 -17.88
C VAL A 310 19.27 20.56 -16.76
N ASP A 311 19.07 21.00 -15.53
CA ASP A 311 19.13 20.17 -14.34
C ASP A 311 17.70 19.76 -13.97
N THR A 312 17.47 18.47 -13.77
CA THR A 312 16.19 17.96 -13.26
C THR A 312 16.42 17.21 -11.96
N VAL A 313 15.57 17.48 -10.96
CA VAL A 313 15.69 16.90 -9.61
C VAL A 313 14.45 16.08 -9.32
N GLU A 314 14.59 14.75 -9.31
CA GLU A 314 13.50 13.81 -9.06
C GLU A 314 13.70 13.12 -7.71
N ILE A 315 12.65 13.10 -6.89
CA ILE A 315 12.69 12.52 -5.55
C ILE A 315 12.57 11.00 -5.58
N ASP A 316 11.85 10.48 -6.58
CA ASP A 316 11.56 9.06 -6.74
C ASP A 316 12.55 8.40 -7.73
N PRO A 317 13.52 7.60 -7.24
CA PRO A 317 14.52 6.97 -8.10
C PRO A 317 13.90 5.99 -9.11
N ASP A 318 12.73 5.43 -8.81
CA ASP A 318 12.03 4.53 -9.74
C ASP A 318 11.38 5.30 -10.89
N VAL A 319 10.92 6.53 -10.66
CA VAL A 319 10.51 7.45 -11.74
C VAL A 319 11.68 7.72 -12.69
N VAL A 320 12.90 7.94 -12.18
CA VAL A 320 14.10 8.11 -13.03
C VAL A 320 14.40 6.87 -13.87
N LYS A 321 14.34 5.67 -13.28
CA LYS A 321 14.54 4.41 -14.02
C LYS A 321 13.49 4.22 -15.10
N ILE A 322 12.22 4.49 -14.78
CA ILE A 322 11.10 4.40 -15.73
C ILE A 322 11.25 5.42 -16.85
N ALA A 323 11.59 6.66 -16.53
CA ALA A 323 11.81 7.72 -17.51
C ALA A 323 12.91 7.34 -18.53
N LYS A 324 14.02 6.76 -18.04
CA LYS A 324 15.11 6.25 -18.89
C LYS A 324 14.65 5.08 -19.76
N ARG A 325 14.01 4.08 -19.16
CA ARG A 325 13.67 2.81 -19.83
C ARG A 325 12.49 2.91 -20.79
N TYR A 326 11.43 3.60 -20.39
CA TYR A 326 10.15 3.62 -21.11
C TYR A 326 9.88 4.95 -21.81
N PHE A 327 10.49 6.05 -21.39
CA PHE A 327 10.31 7.38 -21.99
C PHE A 327 11.57 7.92 -22.69
N TYR A 328 12.61 7.10 -22.81
CA TYR A 328 13.85 7.42 -23.53
C TYR A 328 14.52 8.73 -23.07
N VAL A 329 14.40 9.05 -21.77
CA VAL A 329 15.12 10.19 -21.19
C VAL A 329 16.57 9.79 -20.99
N THR A 330 17.49 10.46 -21.68
CA THR A 330 18.93 10.19 -21.57
C THR A 330 19.65 11.38 -20.94
N SER A 331 20.39 11.14 -19.86
CA SER A 331 21.32 12.15 -19.34
C SER A 331 22.42 12.42 -20.36
N GLY A 332 22.90 13.65 -20.41
CA GLY A 332 23.94 14.07 -21.35
C GLY A 332 24.58 15.39 -20.95
N PRO A 333 25.42 15.99 -21.82
CA PRO A 333 26.13 17.24 -21.52
C PRO A 333 25.22 18.43 -21.19
N ARG A 334 23.95 18.37 -21.62
CA ARG A 334 22.94 19.42 -21.42
C ARG A 334 21.71 18.96 -20.63
N LEU A 335 21.68 17.70 -20.16
CA LEU A 335 20.59 17.17 -19.33
C LEU A 335 21.16 16.38 -18.17
N HIS A 336 21.15 16.98 -16.99
CA HIS A 336 21.62 16.37 -15.76
C HIS A 336 20.43 15.94 -14.92
N ILE A 337 20.42 14.70 -14.45
CA ILE A 337 19.34 14.13 -13.64
C ILE A 337 19.87 13.86 -12.25
N HIS A 338 19.34 14.56 -11.26
CA HIS A 338 19.67 14.44 -9.85
C HIS A 338 18.56 13.67 -9.14
N GLN A 339 18.94 12.66 -8.36
CA GLN A 339 18.02 11.92 -7.50
C GLN A 339 18.05 12.54 -6.10
N SER A 340 17.10 13.42 -5.79
CA SER A 340 17.04 14.13 -4.51
C SER A 340 15.67 14.79 -4.30
N ASP A 341 15.39 15.17 -3.05
CA ASP A 341 14.30 16.10 -2.76
C ASP A 341 14.64 17.50 -3.30
N GLY A 342 13.73 18.09 -4.09
CA GLY A 342 13.95 19.39 -4.74
C GLY A 342 14.23 20.53 -3.75
N ARG A 343 13.60 20.53 -2.57
CA ARG A 343 13.82 21.56 -1.54
C ARG A 343 15.17 21.37 -0.85
N VAL A 344 15.62 20.14 -0.65
CA VAL A 344 16.98 19.85 -0.15
C VAL A 344 18.02 20.27 -1.19
N PHE A 345 17.79 19.94 -2.47
CA PHE A 345 18.67 20.32 -3.57
C PHE A 345 18.83 21.84 -3.68
N LEU A 346 17.73 22.60 -3.69
CA LEU A 346 17.75 24.07 -3.72
C LEU A 346 18.54 24.67 -2.55
N ARG A 347 18.42 24.10 -1.35
CA ARG A 347 19.19 24.57 -0.18
C ARG A 347 20.68 24.27 -0.29
N LYS A 348 21.06 23.18 -0.94
CA LYS A 348 22.46 22.82 -1.17
C LYS A 348 23.12 23.81 -2.14
N ILE A 349 22.52 24.00 -3.32
CA ILE A 349 23.05 24.93 -4.33
C ILE A 349 23.04 26.39 -3.83
N GLY A 350 22.03 26.79 -3.05
CA GLY A 350 21.96 28.13 -2.47
C GLY A 350 23.00 28.41 -1.39
N ARG A 351 23.62 27.37 -0.80
CA ARG A 351 24.77 27.51 0.10
C ARG A 351 26.09 27.54 -0.65
N GLU A 352 26.22 26.70 -1.68
CA GLU A 352 27.40 26.65 -2.55
C GLU A 352 27.61 27.98 -3.31
N ASN A 353 26.53 28.62 -3.77
CA ASN A 353 26.60 29.92 -4.45
C ASN A 353 26.85 31.12 -3.51
N LYS A 354 26.85 30.92 -2.18
CA LYS A 354 27.12 31.97 -1.18
C LYS A 354 28.55 31.94 -0.64
N GLN A 355 29.34 30.92 -0.99
CA GLN A 355 30.76 30.78 -0.62
C GLN A 355 31.65 31.21 -1.79
#